data_AF-A0A7X7R887-F1
#
_entry.id   AF-A0A7X7R887-F1
#
_cell.length_a   1.000
_cell.length_b   1.000
_cell.length_c   1.000
_cell.angle_alpha   90.00
_cell.angle_beta   90.00
_cell.angle_gamma   90.00
#
_symmetry.space_group_name_H-M   'P 1'
#
loop_
_entity.id
_entity.type
_entity.pdbx_description
1 polymer ?
#
loop_
_entity_poly.entity_id
_entity_poly.type
_entity_poly.pdbx_seq_one_letter_code
_entity_poly.pdbx_strand_id
1 'polypeptide(L)'
;PMDIECGKDGVDGKLYILQARPETVKSQDTGLVMEKYRLKQYGKALTHGRAIGQKIGAGVVRIVGDASEMNRVQAGDILVTDMTDPNWEPVMKRASAIVTNRGGRTCHAAIIARELGIPAIVGCGNATEVLQEGDSVTVSCAEGDTGYVYRGKLEFEVVTTDMGHLPEIPVKIMMNVGNPELAFEFAQIPNGGVGLARLEFVINNMIGIHPKAILELSQVPAGLRDEIERRSRGYATPKQFFIEKLVEGVATIAAAFYPKPVIVRMSDFKSNEYRKLLGGEIYEPEEENPMLGFRGASRYIAHSFRDCFEMECAAMKKVRNELGLTNVQIMIPFVRNVEEAKGVVDLLAEHGLKRGVNDLKLIMMCEIPSNAILAEQFLEHFDGYSIGSNDLTQLTLGLDRDSGLVAHAFDERDPAVKQLLSMSIQAANKMGKYVGICGQGPSDHPDLAEWLMDEGIQTISLNPDTVVDTWLKLSEHASGR
;
A
#
# COMPACT_ATOMS: atom_id res chain seq x y z
N PRO A 1 -24.20 -3.99 -11.49
CA PRO A 1 -23.63 -2.64 -11.24
C PRO A 1 -24.25 -1.61 -12.21
N MET A 2 -24.37 -0.34 -11.82
CA MET A 2 -25.03 0.73 -12.59
C MET A 2 -24.10 1.92 -12.76
N ASP A 3 -24.08 2.51 -13.95
CA ASP A 3 -23.52 3.84 -14.24
C ASP A 3 -24.66 4.87 -14.14
N ILE A 4 -24.49 5.89 -13.28
CA ILE A 4 -25.55 6.84 -12.90
C ILE A 4 -25.04 8.26 -13.05
N GLU A 5 -25.77 9.06 -13.82
CA GLU A 5 -25.57 10.50 -13.91
C GLU A 5 -26.55 11.22 -12.98
N CYS A 6 -26.06 12.12 -12.13
CA CYS A 6 -26.87 12.91 -11.22
C CYS A 6 -26.47 14.40 -11.24
N GLY A 7 -27.43 15.27 -10.93
CA GLY A 7 -27.23 16.72 -10.88
C GLY A 7 -27.93 17.35 -9.67
N LYS A 8 -27.27 18.33 -9.03
CA LYS A 8 -27.87 19.16 -8.00
C LYS A 8 -28.31 20.49 -8.60
N ASP A 9 -29.60 20.74 -8.61
CA ASP A 9 -30.17 21.98 -9.14
C ASP A 9 -29.83 23.17 -8.23
N GLY A 10 -29.31 24.26 -8.81
CA GLY A 10 -28.87 25.45 -8.06
C GLY A 10 -30.00 26.37 -7.61
N VAL A 11 -31.21 26.22 -8.16
CA VAL A 11 -32.40 27.02 -7.85
C VAL A 11 -33.16 26.40 -6.68
N ASP A 12 -33.48 25.11 -6.76
CA ASP A 12 -34.28 24.43 -5.72
C ASP A 12 -33.44 23.61 -4.73
N GLY A 13 -32.15 23.38 -5.03
CA GLY A 13 -31.20 22.68 -4.17
C GLY A 13 -31.34 21.16 -4.17
N LYS A 14 -32.26 20.57 -4.96
CA LYS A 14 -32.53 19.12 -4.97
C LYS A 14 -31.55 18.37 -5.87
N LEU A 15 -31.36 17.09 -5.54
CA LEU A 15 -30.60 16.13 -6.33
C LEU A 15 -31.54 15.35 -7.27
N TYR A 16 -31.21 15.32 -8.55
CA TYR A 16 -31.94 14.63 -9.61
C TYR A 16 -31.06 13.56 -10.26
N ILE A 17 -31.65 12.41 -10.61
CA ILE A 17 -31.01 11.41 -11.47
C ILE A 17 -31.36 11.77 -12.92
N LEU A 18 -30.34 11.93 -13.75
CA LEU A 18 -30.48 12.33 -15.15
C LEU A 18 -30.48 11.10 -16.06
N GLN A 19 -29.63 10.13 -15.76
CA GLN A 19 -29.50 8.89 -16.52
C GLN A 19 -29.08 7.75 -15.58
N ALA A 20 -29.53 6.53 -15.87
CA ALA A 20 -29.04 5.32 -15.24
C ALA A 20 -28.98 4.19 -16.28
N ARG A 21 -27.81 3.56 -16.42
CA ARG A 21 -27.59 2.46 -17.36
C ARG A 21 -26.75 1.34 -16.72
N PRO A 22 -26.82 0.10 -17.21
CA PRO A 22 -25.94 -0.95 -16.73
C PRO A 22 -24.47 -0.57 -16.90
N GLU A 23 -23.65 -0.84 -15.90
CA GLU A 23 -22.20 -0.67 -15.97
C GLU A 23 -21.61 -1.80 -16.83
N THR A 24 -20.77 -1.46 -17.82
CA THR A 24 -20.36 -2.39 -18.89
C THR A 24 -18.91 -2.85 -18.82
N VAL A 25 -18.07 -2.26 -17.95
CA VAL A 25 -16.63 -2.51 -17.90
C VAL A 25 -16.29 -3.61 -16.91
N LYS A 26 -16.80 -3.52 -15.68
CA LYS A 26 -16.57 -4.51 -14.62
C LYS A 26 -17.56 -5.67 -14.65
N SER A 27 -18.68 -5.53 -15.36
CA SER A 27 -19.72 -6.58 -15.43
C SER A 27 -19.32 -7.84 -16.21
N GLN A 28 -18.27 -7.78 -17.03
CA GLN A 28 -17.71 -8.94 -17.75
C GLN A 28 -16.47 -9.54 -17.07
N ASP A 29 -15.91 -8.86 -16.08
CA ASP A 29 -14.72 -9.28 -15.34
C ASP A 29 -15.14 -10.29 -14.27
N THR A 30 -14.87 -11.58 -14.51
CA THR A 30 -15.24 -12.64 -13.57
C THR A 30 -14.35 -12.66 -12.32
N GLY A 31 -13.28 -11.85 -12.26
CA GLY A 31 -12.40 -11.70 -11.08
C GLY A 31 -11.61 -12.95 -10.69
N LEU A 32 -11.81 -14.06 -11.39
CA LEU A 32 -11.27 -15.39 -11.07
C LEU A 32 -9.92 -15.66 -11.71
N VAL A 33 -9.45 -14.81 -12.63
CA VAL A 33 -8.25 -15.06 -13.42
C VAL A 33 -7.31 -13.87 -13.32
N MET A 34 -6.16 -14.06 -12.66
CA MET A 34 -5.07 -13.08 -12.66
C MET A 34 -4.12 -13.40 -13.81
N GLU A 35 -3.88 -12.42 -14.68
CA GLU A 35 -2.85 -12.49 -15.71
C GLU A 35 -1.63 -11.68 -15.27
N LYS A 36 -0.53 -12.36 -14.92
CA LYS A 36 0.76 -11.71 -14.67
C LYS A 36 1.60 -11.76 -15.93
N TYR A 37 1.97 -10.58 -16.44
CA TYR A 37 2.83 -10.46 -17.61
C TYR A 37 4.28 -10.33 -17.16
N ARG A 38 5.18 -11.15 -17.72
CA ARG A 38 6.62 -11.07 -17.40
C ARG A 38 7.45 -11.07 -18.67
N LEU A 39 8.32 -10.06 -18.81
CA LEU A 39 9.33 -10.05 -19.88
C LEU A 39 10.35 -11.15 -19.61
N LYS A 40 10.63 -11.98 -20.62
CA LYS A 40 11.72 -12.97 -20.56
C LYS A 40 13.07 -12.39 -20.94
N GLN A 41 13.05 -11.25 -21.64
CA GLN A 41 14.21 -10.57 -22.16
C GLN A 41 13.99 -9.07 -22.16
N TYR A 42 15.07 -8.32 -21.94
CA TYR A 42 15.06 -6.87 -21.96
C TYR A 42 15.78 -6.37 -23.22
N GLY A 43 15.17 -5.40 -23.88
CA GLY A 43 15.75 -4.72 -25.05
C GLY A 43 16.30 -3.33 -24.69
N LYS A 44 16.75 -2.59 -25.71
CA LYS A 44 17.06 -1.16 -25.53
C LYS A 44 15.76 -0.39 -25.30
N ALA A 45 15.63 0.26 -24.15
CA ALA A 45 14.53 1.20 -23.88
C ALA A 45 14.66 2.42 -24.81
N LEU A 46 13.59 2.70 -25.55
CA LEU A 46 13.49 3.82 -26.48
C LEU A 46 12.93 5.06 -25.76
N THR A 47 11.85 4.89 -25.02
CA THR A 47 11.26 5.93 -24.17
C THR A 47 10.61 5.28 -22.95
N HIS A 48 10.25 6.10 -21.97
CA HIS A 48 9.57 5.69 -20.76
C HIS A 48 8.52 6.72 -20.38
N GLY A 49 7.57 6.33 -19.56
CA GLY A 49 6.53 7.22 -19.05
C GLY A 49 5.80 6.54 -17.90
N ARG A 50 4.60 7.02 -17.60
CA ARG A 50 3.80 6.43 -16.52
C ARG A 50 3.02 5.23 -17.03
N ALA A 51 3.18 4.08 -16.37
CA ALA A 51 2.46 2.86 -16.70
C ALA A 51 0.99 2.96 -16.28
N ILE A 52 0.10 2.46 -17.15
CA ILE A 52 -1.32 2.27 -16.91
C ILE A 52 -1.63 0.78 -17.10
N GLY A 53 -1.99 0.11 -16.01
CA GLY A 53 -2.13 -1.34 -15.96
C GLY A 53 -0.80 -2.06 -15.75
N GLN A 54 -0.80 -3.39 -15.85
CA GLN A 54 0.37 -4.25 -15.65
C GLN A 54 0.66 -5.17 -16.85
N LYS A 55 -0.02 -4.94 -17.98
CA LYS A 55 0.11 -5.79 -19.16
C LYS A 55 1.31 -5.42 -20.01
N ILE A 56 1.68 -6.31 -20.94
CA ILE A 56 2.67 -6.06 -21.98
C ILE A 56 1.97 -6.17 -23.34
N GLY A 57 2.19 -5.20 -24.21
CA GLY A 57 1.71 -5.20 -25.59
C GLY A 57 2.87 -5.10 -26.57
N ALA A 58 2.82 -5.79 -27.71
CA ALA A 58 3.87 -5.74 -28.71
C ALA A 58 3.28 -5.64 -30.12
N GLY A 59 3.87 -4.78 -30.96
CA GLY A 59 3.25 -4.42 -32.22
C GLY A 59 4.10 -3.47 -33.07
N VAL A 60 3.54 -3.04 -34.19
CA VAL A 60 4.16 -2.07 -35.08
C VAL A 60 3.73 -0.67 -34.67
N VAL A 61 4.68 0.27 -34.56
CA VAL A 61 4.42 1.66 -34.22
C VAL A 61 3.63 2.34 -35.34
N ARG A 62 2.50 2.95 -34.94
CA ARG A 62 1.70 3.86 -35.76
C ARG A 62 1.59 5.20 -35.07
N ILE A 63 2.25 6.19 -35.64
CA ILE A 63 2.20 7.58 -35.20
C ILE A 63 1.01 8.23 -35.88
N VAL A 64 0.04 8.65 -35.06
CA VAL A 64 -1.20 9.28 -35.51
C VAL A 64 -1.23 10.69 -34.94
N GLY A 65 -1.17 11.69 -35.81
CA GLY A 65 -1.20 13.10 -35.39
C GLY A 65 -2.61 13.64 -35.21
N ASP A 66 -3.56 13.11 -35.98
CA ASP A 66 -4.93 13.61 -36.05
C ASP A 66 -5.95 12.48 -36.19
N ALA A 67 -7.18 12.74 -35.74
CA ALA A 67 -8.31 11.82 -35.81
C ALA A 67 -8.61 11.31 -37.24
N SER A 68 -8.35 12.11 -38.28
CA SER A 68 -8.54 11.72 -39.68
C SER A 68 -7.62 10.57 -40.14
N GLU A 69 -6.49 10.35 -39.44
CA GLU A 69 -5.49 9.33 -39.77
C GLU A 69 -5.77 7.97 -39.10
N MET A 70 -6.85 7.87 -38.33
CA MET A 70 -7.26 6.69 -37.56
C MET A 70 -7.36 5.39 -38.38
N ASN A 71 -7.65 5.49 -39.68
CA ASN A 71 -7.72 4.34 -40.59
C ASN A 71 -6.36 3.64 -40.82
N ARG A 72 -5.25 4.29 -40.46
CA ARG A 72 -3.89 3.73 -40.59
C ARG A 72 -3.55 2.69 -39.53
N VAL A 73 -4.24 2.72 -38.39
CA VAL A 73 -3.99 1.83 -37.27
C VAL A 73 -4.68 0.49 -37.49
N GLN A 74 -3.91 -0.58 -37.57
CA GLN A 74 -4.41 -1.93 -37.73
C GLN A 74 -4.50 -2.66 -36.39
N ALA A 75 -5.19 -3.80 -36.39
CA ALA A 75 -5.28 -4.64 -35.21
C ALA A 75 -3.88 -5.14 -34.81
N GLY A 76 -3.49 -4.92 -33.56
CA GLY A 76 -2.19 -5.31 -33.02
C GLY A 76 -1.09 -4.24 -33.14
N ASP A 77 -1.37 -3.09 -33.74
CA ASP A 77 -0.43 -1.96 -33.80
C ASP A 77 -0.28 -1.25 -32.44
N ILE A 78 0.83 -0.55 -32.26
CA ILE A 78 1.09 0.32 -31.10
C ILE A 78 0.70 1.74 -31.51
N LEU A 79 -0.36 2.26 -30.90
CA LEU A 79 -0.83 3.62 -31.16
C LEU A 79 0.06 4.62 -30.44
N VAL A 80 0.72 5.49 -31.20
CA VAL A 80 1.57 6.56 -30.67
C VAL A 80 0.99 7.91 -31.08
N THR A 81 0.75 8.81 -30.12
CA THR A 81 0.20 10.15 -30.39
C THR A 81 0.60 11.16 -29.30
N ASP A 82 0.30 12.44 -29.50
CA ASP A 82 0.56 13.46 -28.46
C ASP A 82 -0.45 13.35 -27.32
N MET A 83 -1.74 13.21 -27.65
CA MET A 83 -2.88 13.11 -26.73
C MET A 83 -4.10 12.52 -27.46
N THR A 84 -5.03 11.88 -26.74
CA THR A 84 -6.27 11.33 -27.31
C THR A 84 -7.52 12.08 -26.83
N ASP A 85 -8.59 12.00 -27.61
CA ASP A 85 -9.94 12.49 -27.30
C ASP A 85 -10.99 11.39 -27.59
N PRO A 86 -12.27 11.56 -27.22
CA PRO A 86 -13.30 10.51 -27.34
C PRO A 86 -13.50 9.96 -28.76
N ASN A 87 -13.14 10.70 -29.81
CA ASN A 87 -13.27 10.18 -31.18
C ASN A 87 -12.32 9.01 -31.46
N TRP A 88 -11.29 8.81 -30.64
CA TRP A 88 -10.23 7.82 -30.84
C TRP A 88 -10.58 6.42 -30.32
N GLU A 89 -11.66 6.27 -29.57
CA GLU A 89 -12.07 5.01 -28.95
C GLU A 89 -12.13 3.81 -29.93
N PRO A 90 -12.69 3.92 -31.15
CA PRO A 90 -12.74 2.79 -32.08
C PRO A 90 -11.37 2.26 -32.47
N VAL A 91 -10.37 3.15 -32.51
CA VAL A 91 -9.00 2.82 -32.87
C VAL A 91 -8.21 2.28 -31.69
N MET A 92 -8.42 2.85 -30.50
CA MET A 92 -7.80 2.38 -29.28
C MET A 92 -8.14 0.90 -29.04
N LYS A 93 -9.37 0.46 -29.32
CA LYS A 93 -9.78 -0.97 -29.25
C LYS A 93 -9.00 -1.91 -30.16
N ARG A 94 -8.40 -1.42 -31.24
CA ARG A 94 -7.62 -2.23 -32.18
C ARG A 94 -6.14 -2.29 -31.81
N ALA A 95 -5.65 -1.33 -31.02
CA ALA A 95 -4.25 -1.24 -30.66
C ALA A 95 -3.87 -2.32 -29.64
N SER A 96 -2.64 -2.83 -29.74
CA SER A 96 -2.06 -3.74 -28.73
C SER A 96 -1.47 -2.99 -27.54
N ALA A 97 -1.12 -1.71 -27.72
CA ALA A 97 -0.75 -0.80 -26.65
C ALA A 97 -0.90 0.67 -27.10
N ILE A 98 -0.91 1.59 -26.13
CA ILE A 98 -1.08 3.03 -26.38
C ILE A 98 0.08 3.79 -25.73
N VAL A 99 0.71 4.71 -26.45
CA VAL A 99 1.80 5.53 -25.94
C VAL A 99 1.50 7.00 -26.25
N THR A 100 1.50 7.86 -25.23
CA THR A 100 1.26 9.30 -25.41
C THR A 100 2.37 10.17 -24.83
N ASN A 101 2.70 11.27 -25.53
CA ASN A 101 3.64 12.26 -25.02
C ASN A 101 3.12 12.94 -23.75
N ARG A 102 1.83 13.30 -23.73
CA ARG A 102 1.20 14.03 -22.63
C ARG A 102 0.14 13.18 -21.95
N GLY A 103 -0.12 13.50 -20.69
CA GLY A 103 -1.15 12.86 -19.89
C GLY A 103 -0.64 12.30 -18.56
N GLY A 104 -1.52 12.27 -17.56
CA GLY A 104 -1.30 11.64 -16.26
C GLY A 104 -2.28 10.49 -16.02
N ARG A 105 -2.35 9.97 -14.79
CA ARG A 105 -3.21 8.81 -14.43
C ARG A 105 -4.70 8.97 -14.78
N THR A 106 -5.16 10.21 -14.93
CA THR A 106 -6.56 10.58 -15.18
C THR A 106 -6.81 11.17 -16.56
N CYS A 107 -5.81 11.13 -17.47
CA CYS A 107 -6.05 11.61 -18.83
C CYS A 107 -6.95 10.64 -19.59
N HIS A 108 -7.55 11.14 -20.68
CA HIS A 108 -8.44 10.36 -21.53
C HIS A 108 -7.82 9.02 -21.98
N ALA A 109 -6.57 9.04 -22.44
CA ALA A 109 -5.83 7.83 -22.82
C ALA A 109 -5.71 6.81 -21.67
N ALA A 110 -5.43 7.27 -20.45
CA ALA A 110 -5.28 6.41 -19.29
C ALA A 110 -6.61 5.80 -18.82
N ILE A 111 -7.71 6.56 -18.89
CA ILE A 111 -9.05 6.10 -18.53
C ILE A 111 -9.50 5.00 -19.50
N ILE A 112 -9.46 5.28 -20.80
CA ILE A 112 -9.91 4.33 -21.83
C ILE A 112 -9.00 3.11 -21.91
N ALA A 113 -7.69 3.26 -21.77
CA ALA A 113 -6.77 2.11 -21.74
C ALA A 113 -7.09 1.15 -20.59
N ARG A 114 -7.41 1.70 -19.40
CA ARG A 114 -7.83 0.90 -18.25
C ARG A 114 -9.17 0.21 -18.49
N GLU A 115 -10.13 0.92 -19.10
CA GLU A 115 -11.45 0.38 -19.45
C GLU A 115 -11.35 -0.78 -20.47
N LEU A 116 -10.47 -0.66 -21.46
CA LEU A 116 -10.29 -1.66 -22.50
C LEU A 116 -9.29 -2.77 -22.12
N GLY A 117 -8.63 -2.66 -20.97
CA GLY A 117 -7.60 -3.62 -20.54
C GLY A 117 -6.36 -3.62 -21.44
N ILE A 118 -6.06 -2.49 -22.09
CA ILE A 118 -4.93 -2.34 -23.03
C ILE A 118 -3.78 -1.65 -22.29
N PRO A 119 -2.53 -2.16 -22.36
CA PRO A 119 -1.39 -1.50 -21.72
C PRO A 119 -1.17 -0.11 -22.31
N ALA A 120 -0.98 0.88 -21.45
CA ALA A 120 -0.69 2.23 -21.90
C ALA A 120 0.43 2.91 -21.10
N ILE A 121 1.25 3.67 -21.81
CA ILE A 121 2.26 4.54 -21.23
C ILE A 121 1.91 5.98 -21.57
N VAL A 122 1.64 6.78 -20.55
CA VAL A 122 1.26 8.19 -20.72
C VAL A 122 2.32 9.11 -20.16
N GLY A 123 2.46 10.30 -20.75
CA GLY A 123 3.39 11.30 -20.25
C GLY A 123 4.86 11.01 -20.59
N CYS A 124 5.14 10.39 -21.74
CA CYS A 124 6.51 10.12 -22.18
C CYS A 124 7.33 11.39 -22.51
N GLY A 125 6.66 12.51 -22.78
CA GLY A 125 7.26 13.76 -23.23
C GLY A 125 7.70 13.76 -24.69
N ASN A 126 8.35 12.68 -25.16
CA ASN A 126 9.02 12.63 -26.47
C ASN A 126 8.74 11.35 -27.31
N ALA A 127 7.68 10.59 -27.00
CA ALA A 127 7.38 9.33 -27.68
C ALA A 127 7.21 9.49 -29.20
N THR A 128 6.54 10.55 -29.67
CA THR A 128 6.35 10.80 -31.12
C THR A 128 7.64 11.18 -31.85
N GLU A 129 8.69 11.58 -31.13
CA GLU A 129 9.98 11.97 -31.69
C GLU A 129 10.97 10.81 -31.70
N VAL A 130 10.92 9.95 -30.67
CA VAL A 130 11.87 8.87 -30.48
C VAL A 130 11.43 7.58 -31.17
N LEU A 131 10.13 7.30 -31.22
CA LEU A 131 9.57 6.14 -31.92
C LEU A 131 9.44 6.46 -33.41
N GLN A 132 9.72 5.47 -34.27
CA GLN A 132 9.63 5.64 -35.73
C GLN A 132 8.45 4.84 -36.29
N GLU A 133 7.74 5.42 -37.25
CA GLU A 133 6.65 4.76 -37.96
C GLU A 133 7.12 3.43 -38.57
N GLY A 134 6.41 2.34 -38.30
CA GLY A 134 6.73 1.02 -38.84
C GLY A 134 7.71 0.20 -37.98
N ASP A 135 8.29 0.78 -36.93
CA ASP A 135 9.15 0.04 -36.02
C ASP A 135 8.37 -0.99 -35.20
N SER A 136 8.97 -2.15 -34.98
CA SER A 136 8.45 -3.17 -34.09
C SER A 136 8.90 -2.87 -32.66
N VAL A 137 7.97 -2.71 -31.72
CA VAL A 137 8.28 -2.36 -30.31
C VAL A 137 7.45 -3.18 -29.33
N THR A 138 7.92 -3.24 -28.08
CA THR A 138 7.23 -3.85 -26.94
C THR A 138 7.01 -2.81 -25.87
N VAL A 139 5.77 -2.64 -25.45
CA VAL A 139 5.32 -1.71 -24.42
C VAL A 139 5.06 -2.50 -23.16
N SER A 140 5.90 -2.30 -22.14
CA SER A 140 5.83 -2.99 -20.85
C SER A 140 5.31 -2.06 -19.77
N CYS A 141 4.20 -2.46 -19.15
CA CYS A 141 3.68 -1.85 -17.92
C CYS A 141 3.85 -2.78 -16.71
N ALA A 142 4.51 -3.93 -16.89
CA ALA A 142 4.66 -4.96 -15.86
C ALA A 142 5.78 -4.67 -14.83
N GLU A 143 6.51 -3.58 -15.00
CA GLU A 143 7.74 -3.26 -14.24
C GLU A 143 7.49 -2.18 -13.16
N GLY A 144 6.24 -2.01 -12.73
CA GLY A 144 5.84 -1.08 -11.67
C GLY A 144 5.13 0.18 -12.20
N ASP A 145 5.33 1.32 -11.53
CA ASP A 145 4.66 2.59 -11.87
C ASP A 145 5.25 3.27 -13.13
N THR A 146 6.44 2.87 -13.55
CA THR A 146 7.10 3.34 -14.78
C THR A 146 6.94 2.32 -15.88
N GLY A 147 6.39 2.74 -17.02
CA GLY A 147 6.30 1.91 -18.21
C GLY A 147 7.45 2.18 -19.16
N TYR A 148 7.91 1.14 -19.84
CA TYR A 148 9.01 1.20 -20.80
C TYR A 148 8.56 0.76 -22.19
N VAL A 149 9.04 1.47 -23.22
CA VAL A 149 8.93 1.04 -24.62
C VAL A 149 10.28 0.52 -25.06
N TYR A 150 10.36 -0.77 -25.36
CA TYR A 150 11.57 -1.44 -25.83
C TYR A 150 11.57 -1.62 -27.35
N ARG A 151 12.77 -1.55 -27.94
CA ARG A 151 12.98 -1.90 -29.34
C ARG A 151 12.77 -3.40 -29.56
N GLY A 152 12.00 -3.74 -30.60
CA GLY A 152 11.72 -5.11 -31.03
C GLY A 152 10.48 -5.72 -30.39
N LYS A 153 10.04 -6.86 -30.93
CA LYS A 153 9.04 -7.74 -30.31
C LYS A 153 9.76 -8.65 -29.33
N LEU A 154 9.75 -8.27 -28.06
CA LEU A 154 10.33 -9.06 -26.98
C LEU A 154 9.37 -10.17 -26.58
N GLU A 155 9.94 -11.32 -26.26
CA GLU A 155 9.16 -12.44 -25.74
C GLU A 155 8.76 -12.15 -24.28
N PHE A 156 7.47 -12.30 -24.00
CA PHE A 156 6.91 -12.23 -22.67
C PHE A 156 6.01 -13.44 -22.43
N GLU A 157 5.88 -13.84 -21.17
CA GLU A 157 4.91 -14.84 -20.74
C GLU A 157 3.71 -14.18 -20.08
N VAL A 158 2.55 -14.78 -20.29
CA VAL A 158 1.33 -14.47 -19.55
C VAL A 158 1.08 -15.66 -18.64
N VAL A 159 1.33 -15.48 -17.36
CA VAL A 159 1.00 -16.48 -16.35
C VAL A 159 -0.43 -16.22 -15.93
N THR A 160 -1.32 -17.09 -16.39
CA THR A 160 -2.74 -17.08 -16.03
C THR A 160 -2.94 -17.98 -14.82
N THR A 161 -3.28 -17.39 -13.68
CA THR A 161 -3.59 -18.16 -12.46
C THR A 161 -5.06 -18.03 -12.13
N ASP A 162 -5.75 -19.18 -12.08
CA ASP A 162 -7.11 -19.28 -11.55
C ASP A 162 -7.06 -19.11 -10.03
N MET A 163 -7.63 -18.01 -9.54
CA MET A 163 -7.69 -17.67 -8.13
C MET A 163 -8.92 -18.24 -7.42
N GLY A 164 -9.82 -18.91 -8.16
CA GLY A 164 -11.07 -19.44 -7.61
C GLY A 164 -10.89 -20.56 -6.59
N HIS A 165 -9.81 -21.34 -6.70
CA HIS A 165 -9.59 -22.54 -5.89
C HIS A 165 -8.13 -22.66 -5.43
N LEU A 166 -7.67 -21.73 -4.58
CA LEU A 166 -6.42 -21.94 -3.86
C LEU A 166 -6.58 -23.06 -2.81
N PRO A 167 -5.58 -23.94 -2.65
CA PRO A 167 -5.62 -25.00 -1.62
C PRO A 167 -5.72 -24.43 -0.21
N GLU A 168 -6.33 -25.19 0.70
CA GLU A 168 -6.29 -24.85 2.13
C GLU A 168 -4.88 -25.09 2.69
N ILE A 169 -4.40 -24.11 3.45
CA ILE A 169 -3.11 -24.15 4.14
C ILE A 169 -3.32 -23.80 5.62
N PRO A 170 -2.49 -24.34 6.54
CA PRO A 170 -2.69 -24.19 7.98
C PRO A 170 -2.40 -22.77 8.49
N VAL A 171 -1.73 -21.94 7.69
CA VAL A 171 -1.41 -20.53 7.99
C VAL A 171 -2.27 -19.59 7.13
N LYS A 172 -2.75 -18.48 7.70
CA LYS A 172 -3.53 -17.50 6.92
C LYS A 172 -2.60 -16.49 6.25
N ILE A 173 -2.69 -16.36 4.93
CA ILE A 173 -1.96 -15.33 4.19
C ILE A 173 -2.73 -14.02 4.23
N MET A 174 -2.09 -12.97 4.75
CA MET A 174 -2.61 -11.61 4.82
C MET A 174 -1.80 -10.67 3.92
N MET A 175 -2.22 -9.41 3.82
CA MET A 175 -1.55 -8.41 2.98
C MET A 175 -0.94 -7.26 3.79
N ASN A 176 0.19 -6.76 3.28
CA ASN A 176 0.77 -5.48 3.63
C ASN A 176 0.21 -4.42 2.68
N VAL A 177 -0.56 -3.46 3.21
CA VAL A 177 -1.22 -2.43 2.39
C VAL A 177 -0.87 -1.05 2.94
N GLY A 178 -0.21 -0.22 2.12
CA GLY A 178 0.08 1.16 2.46
C GLY A 178 -0.81 2.17 1.72
N ASN A 179 -1.12 1.90 0.46
CA ASN A 179 -1.84 2.85 -0.40
C ASN A 179 -3.35 2.54 -0.41
N PRO A 180 -4.21 3.44 0.12
CA PRO A 180 -5.66 3.25 0.08
C PRO A 180 -6.24 3.20 -1.35
N GLU A 181 -5.61 3.86 -2.33
CA GLU A 181 -6.10 3.90 -3.71
C GLU A 181 -6.12 2.51 -4.38
N LEU A 182 -5.23 1.61 -3.94
CA LEU A 182 -5.10 0.26 -4.49
C LEU A 182 -5.85 -0.79 -3.66
N ALA A 183 -6.48 -0.41 -2.54
CA ALA A 183 -7.04 -1.35 -1.58
C ALA A 183 -8.14 -2.24 -2.20
N PHE A 184 -9.03 -1.68 -3.02
CA PHE A 184 -10.11 -2.43 -3.67
C PHE A 184 -9.61 -3.41 -4.74
N GLU A 185 -8.47 -3.11 -5.38
CA GLU A 185 -7.81 -4.02 -6.32
C GLU A 185 -7.18 -5.18 -5.56
N PHE A 186 -6.41 -4.89 -4.51
CA PHE A 186 -5.78 -5.91 -3.68
C PHE A 186 -6.80 -6.83 -2.98
N ALA A 187 -7.96 -6.29 -2.60
CA ALA A 187 -9.03 -7.07 -2.00
C ALA A 187 -9.59 -8.17 -2.92
N GLN A 188 -9.39 -8.08 -4.24
CA GLN A 188 -9.81 -9.12 -5.20
C GLN A 188 -8.92 -10.36 -5.16
N ILE A 189 -7.68 -10.23 -4.67
CA ILE A 189 -6.75 -11.35 -4.55
C ILE A 189 -7.14 -12.15 -3.30
N PRO A 190 -7.16 -13.50 -3.34
CA PRO A 190 -7.43 -14.31 -2.16
C PRO A 190 -6.54 -13.93 -0.97
N ASN A 191 -7.16 -13.65 0.18
CA ASN A 191 -6.46 -13.15 1.37
C ASN A 191 -7.25 -13.43 2.65
N GLY A 192 -6.55 -13.41 3.79
CA GLY A 192 -7.10 -13.46 5.14
C GLY A 192 -7.36 -12.09 5.77
N GLY A 193 -7.21 -11.00 5.03
CA GLY A 193 -7.28 -9.62 5.51
C GLY A 193 -5.96 -8.87 5.32
N VAL A 194 -5.78 -7.78 6.06
CA VAL A 194 -4.58 -6.94 6.04
C VAL A 194 -3.83 -7.10 7.37
N GLY A 195 -2.64 -7.69 7.32
CA GLY A 195 -1.81 -7.93 8.51
C GLY A 195 -0.97 -6.71 8.89
N LEU A 196 -0.78 -5.78 7.95
CA LEU A 196 -0.11 -4.50 8.19
C LEU A 196 -0.69 -3.42 7.25
N ALA A 197 -1.55 -2.56 7.80
CA ALA A 197 -1.95 -1.31 7.17
C ALA A 197 -1.06 -0.16 7.68
N ARG A 198 -0.34 0.50 6.77
CA ARG A 198 0.64 1.55 7.10
C ARG A 198 0.04 2.95 6.96
N LEU A 199 0.13 3.78 8.00
CA LEU A 199 -0.37 5.16 7.96
C LEU A 199 0.57 6.14 7.24
N GLU A 200 1.85 5.78 7.08
CA GLU A 200 2.88 6.68 6.56
C GLU A 200 2.56 7.19 5.15
N PHE A 201 1.92 6.36 4.32
CA PHE A 201 1.51 6.78 2.98
C PHE A 201 0.44 7.89 3.02
N VAL A 202 -0.54 7.75 3.91
CA VAL A 202 -1.60 8.75 4.11
C VAL A 202 -1.00 10.04 4.65
N ILE A 203 -0.12 9.94 5.65
CA ILE A 203 0.51 11.12 6.25
C ILE A 203 1.46 11.82 5.26
N ASN A 204 2.27 11.09 4.49
CA ASN A 204 3.19 11.71 3.52
C ASN A 204 2.47 12.31 2.31
N ASN A 205 1.57 11.53 1.69
CA ASN A 205 1.03 11.88 0.36
C ASN A 205 -0.31 12.61 0.41
N MET A 206 -1.15 12.33 1.41
CA MET A 206 -2.48 12.93 1.52
C MET A 206 -2.50 14.14 2.45
N ILE A 207 -1.71 14.10 3.53
CA ILE A 207 -1.62 15.19 4.52
C ILE A 207 -0.42 16.09 4.20
N GLY A 208 0.79 15.53 4.24
CA GLY A 208 2.05 16.19 3.90
C GLY A 208 2.47 17.33 4.84
N ILE A 209 1.95 17.36 6.07
CA ILE A 209 2.18 18.43 7.06
C ILE A 209 2.51 17.80 8.42
N HIS A 210 3.48 18.37 9.12
CA HIS A 210 3.83 17.93 10.46
C HIS A 210 2.66 18.18 11.44
N PRO A 211 2.23 17.20 12.25
CA PRO A 211 1.04 17.35 13.09
C PRO A 211 1.19 18.45 14.16
N LYS A 212 2.40 18.72 14.65
CA LYS A 212 2.62 19.87 15.54
C LYS A 212 2.42 21.23 14.87
N ALA A 213 2.83 21.37 13.61
CA ALA A 213 2.61 22.61 12.87
C ALA A 213 1.11 22.90 12.70
N ILE A 214 0.29 21.85 12.61
CA ILE A 214 -1.18 21.93 12.58
C ILE A 214 -1.74 22.39 13.93
N LEU A 215 -1.24 21.85 15.04
CA LEU A 215 -1.72 22.18 16.38
C LEU A 215 -1.27 23.57 16.85
N GLU A 216 -0.10 24.03 16.41
CA GLU A 216 0.52 25.28 16.81
C GLU A 216 0.51 26.33 15.68
N LEU A 217 -0.59 26.37 14.91
CA LEU A 217 -0.73 27.22 13.74
C LEU A 217 -0.45 28.72 14.00
N SER A 218 -0.69 29.20 15.22
CA SER A 218 -0.40 30.58 15.63
C SER A 218 1.09 30.86 15.87
N GLN A 219 1.90 29.82 16.10
CA GLN A 219 3.32 29.91 16.46
C GLN A 219 4.24 29.72 15.24
N VAL A 220 3.72 29.11 14.16
CA VAL A 220 4.48 28.94 12.92
C VAL A 220 4.61 30.26 12.11
N PRO A 221 5.68 30.43 11.31
CA PRO A 221 5.85 31.58 10.42
C PRO A 221 4.66 31.80 9.47
N ALA A 222 4.38 33.05 9.11
CA ALA A 222 3.23 33.41 8.28
C ALA A 222 3.15 32.63 6.95
N GLY A 223 4.27 32.52 6.21
CA GLY A 223 4.28 31.77 4.95
C GLY A 223 3.99 30.27 5.12
N LEU A 224 4.38 29.69 6.26
CA LEU A 224 4.07 28.30 6.59
C LEU A 224 2.58 28.14 6.97
N ARG A 225 2.04 29.10 7.74
CA ARG A 225 0.62 29.15 8.08
C ARG A 225 -0.26 29.19 6.83
N ASP A 226 0.03 30.09 5.91
CA ASP A 226 -0.74 30.26 4.66
C ASP A 226 -0.74 28.96 3.83
N GLU A 227 0.40 28.26 3.77
CA GLU A 227 0.49 26.98 3.06
C GLU A 227 -0.28 25.86 3.77
N ILE A 228 -0.26 25.80 5.10
CA ILE A 228 -1.05 24.83 5.88
C ILE A 228 -2.56 25.06 5.65
N GLU A 229 -3.01 26.31 5.70
CA GLU A 229 -4.40 26.68 5.43
C GLU A 229 -4.80 26.36 3.98
N ARG A 230 -3.90 26.59 3.02
CA ARG A 230 -4.13 26.26 1.61
C ARG A 230 -4.31 24.75 1.41
N ARG A 231 -3.48 23.91 2.03
CA ARG A 231 -3.55 22.44 1.93
C ARG A 231 -4.75 21.83 2.66
N SER A 232 -5.18 22.45 3.77
CA SER A 232 -6.35 22.01 4.55
C SER A 232 -7.69 22.58 4.06
N ARG A 233 -7.68 23.31 2.93
CA ARG A 233 -8.89 23.88 2.33
C ARG A 233 -9.92 22.80 2.02
N GLY A 234 -11.18 23.07 2.37
CA GLY A 234 -12.29 22.11 2.22
C GLY A 234 -12.62 21.37 3.53
N TYR A 235 -11.78 21.52 4.55
CA TYR A 235 -12.03 21.01 5.90
C TYR A 235 -12.28 22.16 6.87
N ALA A 236 -12.94 21.87 7.99
CA ALA A 236 -13.33 22.89 8.97
C ALA A 236 -12.14 23.59 9.63
N THR A 237 -11.06 22.84 9.90
CA THR A 237 -9.80 23.34 10.46
C THR A 237 -8.63 22.47 9.98
N PRO A 238 -7.37 22.95 10.04
CA PRO A 238 -6.20 22.11 9.78
C PRO A 238 -6.14 20.85 10.65
N LYS A 239 -6.59 20.93 11.91
CA LYS A 239 -6.73 19.77 12.80
C LYS A 239 -7.72 18.76 12.24
N GLN A 240 -8.89 19.22 11.80
CA GLN A 240 -9.90 18.35 11.22
C GLN A 240 -9.44 17.75 9.89
N PHE A 241 -8.69 18.49 9.08
CA PHE A 241 -8.05 17.98 7.87
C PHE A 241 -7.17 16.77 8.16
N PHE A 242 -6.30 16.85 9.16
CA PHE A 242 -5.43 15.73 9.55
C PHE A 242 -6.26 14.49 9.95
N ILE A 243 -7.24 14.68 10.84
CA ILE A 243 -8.08 13.59 11.35
C ILE A 243 -8.89 12.96 10.22
N GLU A 244 -9.58 13.75 9.41
CA GLU A 244 -10.43 13.23 8.33
C GLU A 244 -9.62 12.54 7.23
N LYS A 245 -8.41 13.03 6.90
CA LYS A 245 -7.55 12.31 5.94
C LYS A 245 -7.09 10.95 6.45
N LEU A 246 -6.78 10.83 7.74
CA LEU A 246 -6.52 9.53 8.34
C LEU A 246 -7.76 8.63 8.32
N VAL A 247 -8.93 9.18 8.64
CA VAL A 247 -10.21 8.46 8.59
C VAL A 247 -10.49 7.97 7.18
N GLU A 248 -10.39 8.82 6.16
CA GLU A 248 -10.58 8.48 4.74
C GLU A 248 -9.62 7.36 4.32
N GLY A 249 -8.33 7.49 4.61
CA GLY A 249 -7.32 6.51 4.24
C GLY A 249 -7.53 5.15 4.90
N VAL A 250 -7.75 5.11 6.21
CA VAL A 250 -7.96 3.86 6.95
C VAL A 250 -9.32 3.25 6.63
N ALA A 251 -10.39 4.04 6.57
CA ALA A 251 -11.71 3.54 6.23
C ALA A 251 -11.76 2.93 4.83
N THR A 252 -11.04 3.51 3.86
CA THR A 252 -10.94 2.95 2.50
C THR A 252 -10.31 1.56 2.52
N ILE A 253 -9.19 1.37 3.23
CA ILE A 253 -8.55 0.05 3.37
C ILE A 253 -9.48 -0.91 4.13
N ALA A 254 -10.02 -0.49 5.26
CA ALA A 254 -10.89 -1.33 6.08
C ALA A 254 -12.17 -1.78 5.36
N ALA A 255 -12.78 -0.89 4.56
CA ALA A 255 -13.96 -1.18 3.77
C ALA A 255 -13.66 -2.15 2.63
N ALA A 256 -12.51 -2.00 1.94
CA ALA A 256 -12.12 -2.89 0.86
C ALA A 256 -11.98 -4.35 1.31
N PHE A 257 -11.51 -4.58 2.54
CA PHE A 257 -11.30 -5.92 3.09
C PHE A 257 -12.44 -6.39 4.01
N TYR A 258 -13.50 -5.61 4.22
CA TYR A 258 -14.57 -5.97 5.14
C TYR A 258 -15.26 -7.29 4.76
N PRO A 259 -15.56 -8.22 5.70
CA PRO A 259 -15.37 -8.12 7.16
C PRO A 259 -14.04 -8.69 7.69
N LYS A 260 -13.06 -8.97 6.82
CA LYS A 260 -11.76 -9.54 7.22
C LYS A 260 -10.96 -8.52 8.07
N PRO A 261 -10.13 -8.99 9.01
CA PRO A 261 -9.38 -8.11 9.90
C PRO A 261 -8.40 -7.21 9.13
N VAL A 262 -8.31 -5.95 9.56
CA VAL A 262 -7.34 -4.96 9.07
C VAL A 262 -6.56 -4.41 10.26
N ILE A 263 -5.29 -4.81 10.37
CA ILE A 263 -4.41 -4.40 11.46
C ILE A 263 -3.69 -3.11 11.07
N VAL A 264 -4.12 -1.99 11.63
CA VAL A 264 -3.58 -0.65 11.33
C VAL A 264 -2.44 -0.34 12.28
N ARG A 265 -1.24 -0.17 11.73
CA ARG A 265 -0.09 0.30 12.51
C ARG A 265 -0.17 1.81 12.68
N MET A 266 -0.15 2.27 13.93
CA MET A 266 -0.04 3.70 14.24
C MET A 266 1.27 4.27 13.66
N SER A 267 1.37 5.59 13.53
CA SER A 267 2.49 6.21 12.82
C SER A 267 3.87 5.79 13.34
N ASP A 268 4.71 5.19 12.51
CA ASP A 268 6.04 4.69 12.91
C ASP A 268 7.19 5.50 12.29
N PHE A 269 6.93 6.76 11.93
CA PHE A 269 7.97 7.62 11.38
C PHE A 269 9.13 7.84 12.35
N LYS A 270 10.33 7.82 11.77
CA LYS A 270 11.55 8.35 12.40
C LYS A 270 11.49 9.88 12.41
N SER A 271 12.23 10.50 13.31
CA SER A 271 12.34 11.98 13.41
C SER A 271 12.74 12.62 12.07
N ASN A 272 13.72 12.04 11.37
CA ASN A 272 14.18 12.51 10.07
C ASN A 272 13.14 12.39 8.95
N GLU A 273 12.12 11.55 9.09
CA GLU A 273 10.99 11.46 8.16
C GLU A 273 9.95 12.53 8.47
N TYR A 274 9.60 12.70 9.75
CA TYR A 274 8.74 13.82 10.20
C TYR A 274 9.35 15.18 9.83
N ARG A 275 10.69 15.32 9.92
CA ARG A 275 11.44 16.53 9.56
C ARG A 275 11.21 16.96 8.10
N LYS A 276 10.98 16.01 7.20
CA LYS A 276 10.72 16.25 5.76
C LYS A 276 9.30 16.73 5.48
N LEU A 277 8.37 16.59 6.42
CA LEU A 277 7.02 17.13 6.27
C LEU A 277 7.05 18.67 6.33
N LEU A 278 6.02 19.30 5.76
CA LEU A 278 5.87 20.74 5.85
C LEU A 278 5.82 21.18 7.33
N GLY A 279 6.77 22.02 7.74
CA GLY A 279 6.92 22.50 9.12
C GLY A 279 7.67 21.55 10.07
N GLY A 280 8.17 20.40 9.59
CA GLY A 280 8.84 19.39 10.42
C GLY A 280 10.16 19.86 11.03
N GLU A 281 10.96 20.65 10.31
CA GLU A 281 12.27 21.15 10.77
C GLU A 281 12.24 21.94 12.08
N ILE A 282 11.08 22.52 12.43
CA ILE A 282 10.86 23.28 13.67
C ILE A 282 10.81 22.35 14.89
N TYR A 283 10.26 21.14 14.70
CA TYR A 283 9.89 20.23 15.78
C TYR A 283 10.83 19.03 15.90
N GLU A 284 11.48 18.64 14.80
CA GLU A 284 12.25 17.42 14.72
C GLU A 284 13.74 17.72 14.74
N PRO A 285 14.44 17.45 15.87
CA PRO A 285 15.88 17.58 15.94
C PRO A 285 16.56 16.54 15.04
N GLU A 286 17.82 16.80 14.68
CA GLU A 286 18.64 15.81 14.00
C GLU A 286 19.13 14.77 15.01
N GLU A 287 18.91 13.50 14.70
CA GLU A 287 19.39 12.38 15.49
C GLU A 287 20.50 11.65 14.73
N GLU A 288 21.57 11.30 15.43
CA GLU A 288 22.69 10.53 14.86
C GLU A 288 22.23 9.16 14.32
N ASN A 289 21.28 8.52 15.01
CA ASN A 289 20.75 7.20 14.64
C ASN A 289 19.21 7.21 14.65
N PRO A 290 18.55 7.74 13.60
CA PRO A 290 17.09 7.88 13.56
C PRO A 290 16.34 6.54 13.69
N MET A 291 16.97 5.42 13.31
CA MET A 291 16.41 4.08 13.50
C MET A 291 16.12 3.78 14.97
N LEU A 292 16.99 4.23 15.89
CA LEU A 292 16.91 3.99 17.34
C LEU A 292 16.36 5.19 18.12
N GLY A 293 15.95 6.24 17.41
CA GLY A 293 15.61 7.54 17.96
C GLY A 293 14.17 7.70 18.43
N PHE A 294 13.69 8.94 18.43
CA PHE A 294 12.39 9.34 18.94
C PHE A 294 11.22 8.92 18.01
N ARG A 295 10.73 7.69 18.17
CA ARG A 295 9.66 7.07 17.36
C ARG A 295 8.81 6.05 18.14
N GLY A 296 7.74 5.57 17.50
CA GLY A 296 6.81 4.56 18.03
C GLY A 296 6.24 4.90 19.41
N ALA A 297 6.07 3.89 20.27
CA ALA A 297 5.46 4.04 21.59
C ALA A 297 6.05 5.18 22.43
N SER A 298 7.38 5.30 22.45
CA SER A 298 8.08 6.36 23.20
C SER A 298 7.66 7.77 22.76
N ARG A 299 7.41 7.97 21.47
CA ARG A 299 6.92 9.24 20.92
C ARG A 299 5.46 9.50 21.30
N TYR A 300 4.62 8.48 21.31
CA TYR A 300 3.18 8.64 21.62
C TYR A 300 2.94 9.11 23.05
N ILE A 301 3.70 8.60 24.02
CA ILE A 301 3.52 8.93 25.44
C ILE A 301 4.27 10.19 25.87
N ALA A 302 5.18 10.70 25.03
CA ALA A 302 5.97 11.87 25.36
C ALA A 302 5.10 13.13 25.44
N HIS A 303 5.25 13.91 26.52
CA HIS A 303 4.51 15.17 26.70
C HIS A 303 4.66 16.14 25.51
N SER A 304 5.81 16.12 24.85
CA SER A 304 6.09 16.96 23.70
C SER A 304 5.28 16.59 22.46
N PHE A 305 4.75 15.37 22.32
CA PHE A 305 4.08 14.89 21.10
C PHE A 305 2.71 14.23 21.36
N ARG A 306 2.33 13.99 22.61
CA ARG A 306 1.10 13.28 23.00
C ARG A 306 -0.13 13.80 22.27
N ASP A 307 -0.32 15.12 22.21
CA ASP A 307 -1.42 15.80 21.51
C ASP A 307 -1.53 15.48 20.01
N CYS A 308 -0.42 15.18 19.35
CA CYS A 308 -0.41 14.70 17.96
C CYS A 308 -0.97 13.28 17.87
N PHE A 309 -0.56 12.39 18.77
CA PHE A 309 -1.09 11.03 18.83
C PHE A 309 -2.58 10.98 19.16
N GLU A 310 -3.11 11.95 19.91
CA GLU A 310 -4.55 12.07 20.17
C GLU A 310 -5.35 12.28 18.88
N MET A 311 -4.78 12.94 17.87
CA MET A 311 -5.43 13.09 16.56
C MET A 311 -5.54 11.74 15.82
N GLU A 312 -4.53 10.89 15.91
CA GLU A 312 -4.59 9.53 15.35
C GLU A 312 -5.61 8.66 16.11
N CYS A 313 -5.66 8.79 17.44
CA CYS A 313 -6.67 8.12 18.26
C CYS A 313 -8.10 8.55 17.88
N ALA A 314 -8.32 9.86 17.68
CA ALA A 314 -9.60 10.39 17.24
C ALA A 314 -10.01 9.82 15.88
N ALA A 315 -9.07 9.72 14.94
CA ALA A 315 -9.31 9.11 13.64
C ALA A 315 -9.71 7.62 13.77
N MET A 316 -8.96 6.82 14.52
CA MET A 316 -9.26 5.39 14.69
C MET A 316 -10.60 5.17 15.40
N LYS A 317 -10.91 6.00 16.40
CA LYS A 317 -12.20 5.97 17.10
C LYS A 317 -13.35 6.25 16.15
N LYS A 318 -13.23 7.26 15.29
CA LYS A 318 -14.25 7.61 14.29
C LYS A 318 -14.46 6.47 13.29
N VAL A 319 -13.38 5.89 12.74
CA VAL A 319 -13.45 4.75 11.81
C VAL A 319 -14.22 3.57 12.42
N ARG A 320 -13.92 3.21 13.67
CA ARG A 320 -14.55 2.04 14.31
C ARG A 320 -15.95 2.30 14.84
N ASN A 321 -16.15 3.44 15.51
CA ASN A 321 -17.36 3.67 16.31
C ASN A 321 -18.41 4.51 15.56
N GLU A 322 -18.03 5.35 14.60
CA GLU A 322 -18.97 6.15 13.81
C GLU A 322 -19.22 5.54 12.43
N LEU A 323 -18.17 5.09 11.73
CA LEU A 323 -18.31 4.43 10.42
C LEU A 323 -18.64 2.93 10.52
N GLY A 324 -18.52 2.33 11.71
CA GLY A 324 -18.87 0.93 11.97
C GLY A 324 -17.87 -0.09 11.44
N LEU A 325 -16.65 0.31 11.07
CA LEU A 325 -15.60 -0.58 10.55
C LEU A 325 -14.87 -1.27 11.70
N THR A 326 -15.58 -2.17 12.40
CA THR A 326 -15.09 -2.88 13.58
C THR A 326 -13.97 -3.89 13.29
N ASN A 327 -13.79 -4.26 12.01
CA ASN A 327 -12.70 -5.10 11.54
C ASN A 327 -11.30 -4.45 11.65
N VAL A 328 -11.25 -3.14 11.92
CA VAL A 328 -10.00 -2.43 12.23
C VAL A 328 -9.48 -2.82 13.62
N GLN A 329 -8.23 -3.26 13.66
CA GLN A 329 -7.43 -3.49 14.87
C GLN A 329 -6.30 -2.46 14.91
N ILE A 330 -5.79 -2.14 16.10
CA ILE A 330 -4.73 -1.14 16.26
C ILE A 330 -3.43 -1.84 16.62
N MET A 331 -2.37 -1.54 15.89
CA MET A 331 -1.02 -2.03 16.16
C MET A 331 -0.09 -0.91 16.63
N ILE A 332 0.59 -1.14 17.75
CA ILE A 332 1.57 -0.21 18.31
C ILE A 332 2.99 -0.66 17.94
N PRO A 333 3.74 0.17 17.19
CA PRO A 333 5.13 -0.10 16.85
C PRO A 333 6.12 0.35 17.93
N PHE A 334 7.33 -0.21 17.84
CA PHE A 334 8.55 0.19 18.52
C PHE A 334 8.41 0.32 20.05
N VAL A 335 7.79 -0.68 20.68
CA VAL A 335 7.56 -0.72 22.13
C VAL A 335 8.80 -1.28 22.83
N ARG A 336 9.58 -0.44 23.51
CA ARG A 336 10.92 -0.82 24.02
C ARG A 336 10.87 -1.63 25.30
N ASN A 337 9.93 -1.30 26.18
CA ASN A 337 9.78 -1.89 27.51
C ASN A 337 8.30 -1.98 27.91
N VAL A 338 8.02 -2.73 28.98
CA VAL A 338 6.64 -3.00 29.46
C VAL A 338 5.96 -1.72 30.00
N GLU A 339 6.73 -0.74 30.49
CA GLU A 339 6.17 0.54 30.95
C GLU A 339 5.62 1.36 29.77
N GLU A 340 6.33 1.38 28.64
CA GLU A 340 5.85 1.99 27.39
C GLU A 340 4.60 1.26 26.89
N ALA A 341 4.58 -0.08 26.94
CA ALA A 341 3.41 -0.88 26.56
C ALA A 341 2.17 -0.46 27.36
N LYS A 342 2.31 -0.41 28.69
CA LYS A 342 1.24 0.03 29.58
C LYS A 342 0.84 1.47 29.30
N GLY A 343 1.81 2.38 29.17
CA GLY A 343 1.56 3.81 28.95
C GLY A 343 0.76 4.09 27.68
N VAL A 344 1.07 3.41 26.57
CA VAL A 344 0.31 3.57 25.31
C VAL A 344 -1.09 2.97 25.42
N VAL A 345 -1.25 1.81 26.06
CA VAL A 345 -2.56 1.17 26.25
C VAL A 345 -3.47 2.04 27.12
N ASP A 346 -2.93 2.61 28.21
CA ASP A 346 -3.66 3.52 29.08
C ASP A 346 -4.05 4.80 28.32
N LEU A 347 -3.14 5.37 27.53
CA LEU A 347 -3.41 6.54 26.69
C LEU A 347 -4.51 6.29 25.64
N LEU A 348 -4.47 5.14 24.96
CA LEU A 348 -5.55 4.74 24.04
C LEU A 348 -6.90 4.64 24.77
N ALA A 349 -6.91 4.04 25.96
CA ALA A 349 -8.11 3.89 26.76
C ALA A 349 -8.70 5.24 27.21
N GLU A 350 -7.86 6.20 27.59
CA GLU A 350 -8.28 7.58 27.91
C GLU A 350 -8.99 8.26 26.73
N HIS A 351 -8.55 7.98 25.50
CA HIS A 351 -9.18 8.48 24.27
C HIS A 351 -10.38 7.64 23.79
N GLY A 352 -10.76 6.61 24.54
CA GLY A 352 -11.92 5.76 24.28
C GLY A 352 -11.64 4.59 23.33
N LEU A 353 -10.38 4.21 23.14
CA LEU A 353 -9.93 3.03 22.41
C LEU A 353 -9.46 1.98 23.41
N LYS A 354 -10.40 1.29 24.06
CA LYS A 354 -10.13 0.28 25.08
C LYS A 354 -10.30 -1.13 24.53
N ARG A 355 -9.31 -2.00 24.79
CA ARG A 355 -9.34 -3.42 24.46
C ARG A 355 -10.64 -4.10 24.92
N GLY A 356 -11.26 -4.89 24.04
CA GLY A 356 -12.53 -5.59 24.27
C GLY A 356 -13.79 -4.72 24.17
N VAL A 357 -13.68 -3.38 24.13
CA VAL A 357 -14.83 -2.49 23.90
C VAL A 357 -15.04 -2.36 22.39
N ASN A 358 -16.27 -2.59 21.93
CA ASN A 358 -16.61 -2.64 20.50
C ASN A 358 -15.67 -3.58 19.72
N ASP A 359 -15.33 -4.74 20.31
CA ASP A 359 -14.39 -5.74 19.78
C ASP A 359 -13.01 -5.19 19.36
N LEU A 360 -12.54 -4.11 20.01
CA LEU A 360 -11.22 -3.57 19.72
C LEU A 360 -10.14 -4.55 20.18
N LYS A 361 -9.27 -4.93 19.23
CA LYS A 361 -8.04 -5.66 19.49
C LYS A 361 -6.83 -4.73 19.38
N LEU A 362 -5.93 -4.85 20.33
CA LEU A 362 -4.64 -4.15 20.34
C LEU A 362 -3.53 -5.15 20.06
N ILE A 363 -2.81 -4.94 18.97
CA ILE A 363 -1.67 -5.75 18.54
C ILE A 363 -0.39 -4.97 18.85
N MET A 364 0.69 -5.66 19.19
CA MET A 364 2.00 -5.03 19.31
C MET A 364 2.89 -5.51 18.17
N MET A 365 3.66 -4.59 17.60
CA MET A 365 4.73 -4.99 16.68
C MET A 365 5.89 -5.55 17.50
N CYS A 366 6.21 -6.83 17.31
CA CYS A 366 7.34 -7.49 17.99
C CYS A 366 8.57 -7.35 17.10
N GLU A 367 9.35 -6.31 17.34
CA GLU A 367 10.42 -5.89 16.43
C GLU A 367 11.72 -5.49 17.12
N ILE A 368 11.75 -5.49 18.46
CA ILE A 368 12.93 -5.24 19.28
C ILE A 368 13.28 -6.53 20.02
N PRO A 369 14.56 -6.89 20.19
CA PRO A 369 14.95 -8.11 20.91
C PRO A 369 14.34 -8.22 22.31
N SER A 370 14.13 -7.10 23.02
CA SER A 370 13.44 -7.08 24.32
C SER A 370 12.00 -7.60 24.23
N ASN A 371 11.29 -7.40 23.11
CA ASN A 371 9.95 -7.92 22.90
C ASN A 371 9.93 -9.45 22.88
N ALA A 372 10.89 -10.06 22.18
CA ALA A 372 11.00 -11.52 22.11
C ALA A 372 11.44 -12.13 23.45
N ILE A 373 12.39 -11.49 24.15
CA ILE A 373 12.89 -11.96 25.45
C ILE A 373 11.82 -11.87 26.55
N LEU A 374 11.02 -10.81 26.55
CA LEU A 374 9.96 -10.55 27.53
C LEU A 374 8.55 -10.72 26.93
N ALA A 375 8.42 -11.66 25.99
CA ALA A 375 7.22 -11.82 25.18
C ALA A 375 5.95 -12.02 26.02
N GLU A 376 6.00 -12.82 27.09
CA GLU A 376 4.83 -13.06 27.93
C GLU A 376 4.38 -11.79 28.68
N GLN A 377 5.33 -11.00 29.20
CA GLN A 377 5.03 -9.78 29.95
C GLN A 377 4.41 -8.70 29.06
N PHE A 378 4.96 -8.50 27.87
CA PHE A 378 4.37 -7.60 26.89
C PHE A 378 2.98 -8.07 26.45
N LEU A 379 2.80 -9.38 26.23
CA LEU A 379 1.51 -9.95 25.83
C LEU A 379 0.41 -9.68 26.86
N GLU A 380 0.67 -9.50 28.15
CA GLU A 380 -0.39 -9.13 29.12
C GLU A 380 -1.18 -7.89 28.69
N HIS A 381 -0.51 -6.94 28.03
CA HIS A 381 -1.06 -5.65 27.59
C HIS A 381 -1.73 -5.70 26.21
N PHE A 382 -1.44 -6.70 25.38
CA PHE A 382 -1.92 -6.80 23.98
C PHE A 382 -2.71 -8.09 23.71
N ASP A 383 -3.46 -8.14 22.62
CA ASP A 383 -4.21 -9.32 22.14
C ASP A 383 -3.35 -10.24 21.26
N GLY A 384 -2.14 -9.80 20.91
CA GLY A 384 -1.17 -10.58 20.16
C GLY A 384 -0.05 -9.75 19.54
N TYR A 385 0.72 -10.39 18.68
CA TYR A 385 1.88 -9.82 18.00
C TYR A 385 1.79 -9.84 16.48
N SER A 386 2.41 -8.83 15.88
CA SER A 386 2.89 -8.91 14.50
C SER A 386 4.40 -8.74 14.52
N ILE A 387 5.15 -9.75 14.10
CA ILE A 387 6.60 -9.70 14.12
C ILE A 387 7.07 -8.79 12.98
N GLY A 388 7.81 -7.73 13.34
CA GLY A 388 8.49 -6.85 12.39
C GLY A 388 9.89 -7.39 12.13
N SER A 389 10.00 -8.39 11.24
CA SER A 389 11.25 -9.14 11.06
C SER A 389 12.41 -8.27 10.55
N ASN A 390 12.10 -7.20 9.81
CA ASN A 390 13.09 -6.23 9.33
C ASN A 390 13.82 -5.50 10.48
N ASP A 391 13.08 -4.82 11.35
CA ASP A 391 13.67 -4.11 12.50
C ASP A 391 14.25 -5.11 13.52
N LEU A 392 13.60 -6.28 13.72
CA LEU A 392 14.12 -7.33 14.58
C LEU A 392 15.50 -7.83 14.11
N THR A 393 15.67 -8.06 12.81
CA THR A 393 16.94 -8.52 12.22
C THR A 393 18.02 -7.45 12.37
N GLN A 394 17.72 -6.20 12.03
CA GLN A 394 18.65 -5.07 12.18
C GLN A 394 19.14 -4.93 13.63
N LEU A 395 18.24 -5.00 14.61
CA LEU A 395 18.58 -4.85 16.03
C LEU A 395 19.28 -6.08 16.62
N THR A 396 18.96 -7.28 16.13
CA THR A 396 19.59 -8.53 16.60
C THR A 396 21.02 -8.63 16.10
N LEU A 397 21.26 -8.24 14.85
CA LEU A 397 22.57 -8.33 14.21
C LEU A 397 23.41 -7.05 14.35
N GLY A 398 22.82 -5.95 14.81
CA GLY A 398 23.50 -4.67 14.94
C GLY A 398 23.81 -4.03 13.59
N LEU A 399 22.88 -4.10 12.65
CA LEU A 399 23.05 -3.67 11.26
C LEU A 399 22.05 -2.57 10.90
N ASP A 400 22.49 -1.61 10.10
CA ASP A 400 21.61 -0.74 9.33
C ASP A 400 21.61 -1.24 7.89
N ARG A 401 20.45 -1.68 7.39
CA ARG A 401 20.34 -2.22 6.03
C ARG A 401 20.51 -1.15 4.95
N ASP A 402 20.27 0.12 5.28
CA ASP A 402 20.45 1.23 4.35
C ASP A 402 21.95 1.55 4.19
N SER A 403 22.80 1.01 5.08
CA SER A 403 24.26 1.08 4.97
C SER A 403 24.79 -0.01 4.04
N GLY A 404 25.13 0.37 2.81
CA GLY A 404 25.71 -0.53 1.80
C GLY A 404 27.02 -1.22 2.23
N LEU A 405 27.68 -0.77 3.30
CA LEU A 405 28.89 -1.40 3.85
C LEU A 405 28.60 -2.71 4.59
N VAL A 406 27.41 -2.83 5.22
CA VAL A 406 27.07 -3.96 6.10
C VAL A 406 25.77 -4.67 5.69
N ALA A 407 25.02 -4.12 4.73
CA ALA A 407 23.76 -4.69 4.24
C ALA A 407 23.87 -6.15 3.76
N HIS A 408 25.05 -6.59 3.31
CA HIS A 408 25.30 -7.98 2.89
C HIS A 408 25.18 -9.00 4.03
N ALA A 409 25.27 -8.55 5.29
CA ALA A 409 25.11 -9.40 6.48
C ALA A 409 23.65 -9.47 6.97
N PHE A 410 22.71 -8.77 6.33
CA PHE A 410 21.30 -8.82 6.68
C PHE A 410 20.69 -10.14 6.16
N ASP A 411 20.31 -11.03 7.07
CA ASP A 411 19.55 -12.25 6.75
C ASP A 411 18.54 -12.54 7.87
N GLU A 412 17.26 -12.54 7.52
CA GLU A 412 16.16 -12.81 8.47
C GLU A 412 16.12 -14.29 8.92
N ARG A 413 16.90 -15.16 8.25
CA ARG A 413 17.08 -16.57 8.60
C ARG A 413 18.27 -16.82 9.52
N ASP A 414 19.01 -15.78 9.89
CA ASP A 414 20.14 -15.92 10.82
C ASP A 414 19.69 -16.67 12.10
N PRO A 415 20.48 -17.62 12.62
CA PRO A 415 20.09 -18.40 13.80
C PRO A 415 19.70 -17.54 15.01
N ALA A 416 20.33 -16.38 15.23
CA ALA A 416 19.97 -15.48 16.31
C ALA A 416 18.58 -14.88 16.09
N VAL A 417 18.25 -14.49 14.86
CA VAL A 417 16.93 -13.97 14.49
C VAL A 417 15.88 -15.07 14.63
N LYS A 418 16.12 -16.26 14.08
CA LYS A 418 15.21 -17.41 14.20
C LYS A 418 14.91 -17.78 15.65
N GLN A 419 15.90 -17.69 16.54
CA GLN A 419 15.69 -17.92 17.96
C GLN A 419 14.69 -16.92 18.56
N LEU A 420 14.81 -15.62 18.24
CA LEU A 420 13.87 -14.59 18.71
C LEU A 420 12.48 -14.72 18.08
N LEU A 421 12.41 -15.10 16.79
CA LEU A 421 11.15 -15.44 16.12
C LEU A 421 10.45 -16.59 16.84
N SER A 422 11.16 -17.70 17.08
CA SER A 422 10.62 -18.88 17.78
C SER A 422 10.14 -18.53 19.19
N MET A 423 10.94 -17.80 19.98
CA MET A 423 10.54 -17.34 21.31
C MET A 423 9.22 -16.55 21.30
N SER A 424 9.07 -15.64 20.32
CA SER A 424 7.87 -14.81 20.17
C SER A 424 6.65 -15.63 19.78
N ILE A 425 6.80 -16.56 18.82
CA ILE A 425 5.73 -17.45 18.34
C ILE A 425 5.27 -18.38 19.46
N GLN A 426 6.20 -19.04 20.14
CA GLN A 426 5.88 -19.98 21.22
C GLN A 426 5.19 -19.27 22.40
N ALA A 427 5.65 -18.07 22.79
CA ALA A 427 5.02 -17.31 23.85
C ALA A 427 3.57 -16.92 23.51
N ALA A 428 3.33 -16.43 22.30
CA ALA A 428 1.98 -16.08 21.85
C ALA A 428 1.04 -17.29 21.76
N ASN A 429 1.52 -18.40 21.19
CA ASN A 429 0.75 -19.64 21.09
C ASN A 429 0.45 -20.22 22.48
N LYS A 430 1.42 -20.23 23.40
CA LYS A 430 1.24 -20.67 24.80
C LYS A 430 0.16 -19.86 25.52
N MET A 431 0.07 -18.55 25.25
CA MET A 431 -0.93 -17.66 25.82
C MET A 431 -2.27 -17.65 25.06
N GLY A 432 -2.39 -18.40 23.96
CA GLY A 432 -3.58 -18.42 23.10
C GLY A 432 -3.85 -17.08 22.41
N LYS A 433 -2.80 -16.30 22.12
CA LYS A 433 -2.88 -14.96 21.53
C LYS A 433 -2.48 -14.96 20.06
N TYR A 434 -2.87 -13.90 19.35
CA TYR A 434 -2.54 -13.76 17.93
C TYR A 434 -1.03 -13.67 17.72
N VAL A 435 -0.50 -14.32 16.69
CA VAL A 435 0.87 -14.10 16.22
C VAL A 435 0.95 -14.17 14.71
N GLY A 436 1.30 -13.03 14.11
CA GLY A 436 1.61 -12.90 12.70
C GLY A 436 3.03 -12.43 12.47
N ILE A 437 3.47 -12.44 11.22
CA ILE A 437 4.72 -11.81 10.77
C ILE A 437 4.42 -10.87 9.61
N CYS A 438 5.07 -9.72 9.60
CA CYS A 438 4.99 -8.75 8.51
C CYS A 438 6.41 -8.42 8.03
N GLY A 439 6.61 -8.47 6.71
CA GLY A 439 7.93 -8.32 6.11
C GLY A 439 7.96 -8.87 4.69
N GLN A 440 9.11 -8.82 4.04
CA GLN A 440 9.33 -9.48 2.75
C GLN A 440 10.07 -10.81 2.89
N GLY A 441 10.73 -11.08 4.02
CA GLY A 441 11.44 -12.33 4.28
C GLY A 441 10.69 -13.60 3.86
N PRO A 442 9.43 -13.81 4.29
CA PRO A 442 8.71 -15.02 3.90
C PRO A 442 8.41 -15.13 2.40
N SER A 443 8.30 -14.02 1.67
CA SER A 443 8.17 -14.06 0.20
C SER A 443 9.51 -14.21 -0.52
N ASP A 444 10.58 -13.58 0.00
CA ASP A 444 11.92 -13.59 -0.59
C ASP A 444 12.64 -14.93 -0.33
N HIS A 445 12.30 -15.58 0.78
CA HIS A 445 12.91 -16.81 1.28
C HIS A 445 11.83 -17.85 1.58
N PRO A 446 11.49 -18.73 0.62
CA PRO A 446 10.47 -19.76 0.80
C PRO A 446 10.74 -20.69 1.99
N ASP A 447 12.02 -21.03 2.23
CA ASP A 447 12.47 -21.83 3.36
C ASP A 447 12.14 -21.19 4.72
N LEU A 448 12.16 -19.85 4.79
CA LEU A 448 11.72 -19.13 5.97
C LEU A 448 10.21 -19.22 6.17
N ALA A 449 9.41 -19.07 5.11
CA ALA A 449 7.95 -19.18 5.19
C ALA A 449 7.52 -20.58 5.63
N GLU A 450 8.14 -21.61 5.06
CA GLU A 450 7.95 -23.00 5.45
C GLU A 450 8.29 -23.19 6.94
N TRP A 451 9.46 -22.74 7.37
CA TRP A 451 9.86 -22.84 8.78
C TRP A 451 8.91 -22.09 9.72
N LEU A 452 8.42 -20.90 9.34
CA LEU A 452 7.45 -20.15 10.14
C LEU A 452 6.12 -20.89 10.29
N MET A 453 5.65 -21.53 9.21
CA MET A 453 4.46 -22.38 9.25
C MET A 453 4.67 -23.56 10.22
N ASP A 454 5.88 -24.11 10.26
CA ASP A 454 6.25 -25.24 11.12
C ASP A 454 6.32 -24.87 12.60
N GLU A 455 6.84 -23.68 12.89
CA GLU A 455 6.87 -23.11 14.25
C GLU A 455 5.47 -22.78 14.78
N GLY A 456 4.45 -22.76 13.91
CA GLY A 456 3.07 -22.48 14.25
C GLY A 456 2.73 -21.00 14.22
N ILE A 457 3.30 -20.23 13.29
CA ILE A 457 2.81 -18.88 13.01
C ILE A 457 1.33 -18.95 12.55
N GLN A 458 0.49 -18.00 12.98
CA GLN A 458 -0.93 -18.02 12.61
C GLN A 458 -1.19 -17.28 11.30
N THR A 459 -0.43 -16.21 11.04
CA THR A 459 -0.56 -15.42 9.82
C THR A 459 0.79 -14.98 9.24
N ILE A 460 0.85 -14.87 7.92
CA ILE A 460 2.00 -14.31 7.18
C ILE A 460 1.47 -13.18 6.29
N SER A 461 1.97 -11.96 6.51
CA SER A 461 1.52 -10.76 5.80
C SER A 461 2.51 -10.34 4.72
N LEU A 462 2.08 -10.41 3.46
CA LEU A 462 2.93 -10.27 2.27
C LEU A 462 2.55 -9.07 1.41
N ASN A 463 3.41 -8.71 0.46
CA ASN A 463 3.00 -7.74 -0.55
C ASN A 463 2.00 -8.40 -1.53
N PRO A 464 1.03 -7.65 -2.08
CA PRO A 464 -0.03 -8.24 -2.91
C PRO A 464 0.46 -9.08 -4.10
N ASP A 465 1.61 -8.74 -4.67
CA ASP A 465 2.21 -9.37 -5.84
C ASP A 465 2.89 -10.72 -5.56
N THR A 466 3.13 -11.04 -4.29
CA THR A 466 3.77 -12.29 -3.84
C THR A 466 2.80 -13.26 -3.15
N VAL A 467 1.58 -12.80 -2.80
CA VAL A 467 0.57 -13.60 -2.08
C VAL A 467 0.30 -14.96 -2.73
N VAL A 468 0.00 -14.98 -4.02
CA VAL A 468 -0.41 -16.22 -4.72
C VAL A 468 0.74 -17.22 -4.81
N ASP A 469 1.94 -16.75 -5.15
CA ASP A 469 3.14 -17.60 -5.27
C ASP A 469 3.53 -18.22 -3.93
N THR A 470 3.56 -17.42 -2.85
CA THR A 470 3.86 -17.94 -1.51
C THR A 470 2.77 -18.89 -1.00
N TRP A 471 1.50 -18.63 -1.31
CA TRP A 471 0.39 -19.52 -0.94
C TRP A 471 0.55 -20.91 -1.57
N LEU A 472 0.82 -20.98 -2.88
CA LEU A 472 0.98 -22.24 -3.59
C LEU A 472 2.19 -23.02 -3.06
N LYS A 473 3.33 -22.36 -2.82
CA LYS A 473 4.52 -23.00 -2.24
C LYS A 473 4.25 -23.60 -0.86
N LEU A 474 3.59 -22.85 0.02
CA LEU A 474 3.22 -23.34 1.36
C LEU A 474 2.24 -24.51 1.28
N SER A 475 1.34 -24.52 0.28
CA SER A 475 0.46 -25.66 0.04
C SER A 475 1.22 -26.92 -0.37
N GLU A 476 2.26 -26.78 -1.20
CA GLU A 476 3.11 -27.91 -1.59
C GLU A 476 3.87 -28.46 -0.38
N HIS A 477 4.46 -27.60 0.45
CA HIS A 477 5.13 -28.01 1.69
C HIS A 477 4.17 -28.70 2.68
N ALA A 478 2.95 -28.16 2.84
CA ALA A 478 1.95 -28.76 3.70
C ALA A 478 1.47 -30.14 3.20
N SER A 479 1.43 -30.36 1.88
CA SER A 479 1.02 -31.62 1.26
C SER A 479 2.14 -32.68 1.20
N GLY A 480 3.40 -32.24 1.28
CA GLY A 480 4.58 -33.11 1.33
C GLY A 480 4.86 -33.72 2.72
N ARG A 481 4.06 -33.36 3.72
CA ARG A 481 4.05 -33.92 5.07
C ARG A 481 2.98 -34.99 5.22
#